data_AF-A0A540WLM6-F1
#
_entry.id   AF-A0A540WLM6-F1
#
_cell.length_a   1.000
_cell.length_b   1.000
_cell.length_c   1.000
_cell.angle_alpha   90.00
_cell.angle_beta   90.00
_cell.angle_gamma   90.00
#
_symmetry.space_group_name_H-M   'P 1'
#
loop_
_entity.id
_entity.type
_entity.pdbx_description
1 polymer ?
#
loop_
_entity_poly.entity_id
_entity_poly.type
_entity_poly.pdbx_seq_one_letter_code
_entity_poly.pdbx_strand_id
1 'polypeptide(L)'
;MRFRLIAVLLALSCIWGCVANNADLGIRVRDDPNGPVRYEGPLAGPYDDMETLVDAACERMLNQPVSSRGGQPLGYCAVFFSAPNDEGRDKWFIGHVAPLGVGGGDAGRSCVLPIDLVAPRSTEVLALGGGYDTSRGRRNWHPTLFLNGRTGETWERDVLVFSTSTPTECGVYSFTGFSRVVTEVRNGKFVPVGTVYNSQGSIEALGEAM
;
A
#
# COMPACT_ATOMS: atom_id res chain seq x y z
N MET A 1 21.84 -49.69 -51.70
CA MET A 1 21.23 -50.13 -50.42
C MET A 1 21.95 -49.43 -49.28
N ARG A 2 21.19 -48.90 -48.30
CA ARG A 2 21.60 -48.22 -47.05
C ARG A 2 22.08 -46.77 -47.15
N PHE A 3 21.67 -45.85 -46.29
CA PHE A 3 20.37 -45.56 -45.66
C PHE A 3 20.47 -44.07 -45.27
N ARG A 4 19.50 -43.25 -45.69
CA ARG A 4 19.33 -41.84 -45.29
C ARG A 4 19.02 -41.79 -43.80
N LEU A 5 19.71 -40.95 -43.00
CA LEU A 5 19.26 -40.53 -41.66
C LEU A 5 20.20 -39.49 -41.02
N ILE A 6 20.20 -38.24 -41.49
CA ILE A 6 20.63 -37.08 -40.68
C ILE A 6 19.78 -35.88 -41.12
N ALA A 7 18.61 -35.68 -40.51
CA ALA A 7 17.87 -34.41 -40.55
C ALA A 7 16.56 -34.49 -39.73
N VAL A 8 16.62 -34.62 -38.40
CA VAL A 8 15.52 -34.18 -37.51
C VAL A 8 16.15 -33.80 -36.16
N LEU A 9 16.56 -32.55 -35.97
CA LEU A 9 17.03 -32.08 -34.65
C LEU A 9 16.66 -30.63 -34.32
N LEU A 10 15.77 -29.98 -35.07
CA LEU A 10 15.41 -28.58 -34.84
C LEU A 10 13.92 -28.40 -35.11
N ALA A 11 13.10 -28.92 -34.19
CA ALA A 11 11.68 -28.67 -34.21
C ALA A 11 11.18 -28.48 -32.77
N LEU A 12 10.74 -27.25 -32.54
CA LEU A 12 9.81 -26.80 -31.51
C LEU A 12 10.36 -26.43 -30.13
N SER A 13 11.06 -25.28 -30.14
CA SER A 13 10.58 -24.03 -29.54
C SER A 13 10.00 -24.08 -28.13
N CYS A 14 10.85 -23.70 -27.17
CA CYS A 14 10.64 -22.51 -26.33
C CYS A 14 9.18 -22.19 -25.99
N ILE A 15 8.53 -23.03 -25.18
CA ILE A 15 7.46 -22.58 -24.28
C ILE A 15 8.15 -22.07 -23.01
N TRP A 16 9.07 -21.11 -23.15
CA TRP A 16 9.30 -20.15 -22.08
C TRP A 16 8.16 -19.17 -22.19
N GLY A 17 7.01 -19.56 -21.65
CA GLY A 17 6.05 -18.57 -21.20
C GLY A 17 6.85 -17.63 -20.31
N CYS A 18 6.97 -16.38 -20.74
CA CYS A 18 7.38 -15.31 -19.85
C CYS A 18 6.41 -15.40 -18.67
N VAL A 19 6.83 -16.01 -17.56
CA VAL A 19 6.16 -15.83 -16.28
C VAL A 19 6.26 -14.33 -16.08
N ALA A 20 5.17 -13.62 -16.37
CA ALA A 20 5.06 -12.24 -16.00
C ALA A 20 5.32 -12.23 -14.49
N ASN A 21 6.47 -11.68 -14.10
CA ASN A 21 6.82 -11.53 -12.70
C ASN A 21 5.69 -10.72 -12.06
N ASN A 22 4.77 -11.39 -11.35
CA ASN A 22 3.60 -10.84 -10.67
C ASN A 22 3.99 -9.99 -9.43
N ALA A 23 5.17 -9.40 -9.47
CA ALA A 23 5.92 -8.82 -8.38
C ALA A 23 6.03 -7.30 -8.47
N ASP A 24 5.22 -6.66 -9.32
CA ASP A 24 5.20 -5.20 -9.44
C ASP A 24 3.95 -4.68 -8.71
N LEU A 25 4.11 -3.98 -7.58
CA LEU A 25 3.03 -3.22 -6.95
C LEU A 25 2.73 -1.90 -7.70
N GLY A 26 3.49 -1.62 -8.76
CA GLY A 26 3.40 -0.39 -9.54
C GLY A 26 2.01 -0.17 -10.12
N ILE A 27 1.47 1.01 -9.82
CA ILE A 27 0.27 1.55 -10.46
C ILE A 27 0.71 2.58 -11.47
N ARG A 28 0.25 2.43 -12.71
CA ARG A 28 0.51 3.34 -13.82
C ARG A 28 -0.73 4.17 -14.07
N VAL A 29 -0.52 5.46 -14.15
CA VAL A 29 -1.56 6.43 -14.45
C VAL A 29 -1.47 6.76 -15.93
N ARG A 30 -2.58 6.59 -16.66
CA ARG A 30 -2.67 6.91 -18.09
C ARG A 30 -3.78 7.92 -18.34
N ASP A 31 -3.43 8.96 -19.09
CA ASP A 31 -4.41 9.87 -19.65
C ASP A 31 -5.28 9.10 -20.66
N ASP A 32 -6.60 9.21 -20.52
CA ASP A 32 -7.54 8.75 -21.54
C ASP A 32 -7.93 9.98 -22.40
N PRO A 33 -7.66 9.99 -23.71
CA PRO A 33 -7.98 11.13 -24.56
C PRO A 33 -9.48 11.43 -24.67
N ASN A 34 -10.36 10.51 -24.28
CA ASN A 34 -11.81 10.68 -24.36
C ASN A 34 -12.52 10.50 -23.01
N GLY A 35 -11.80 10.45 -21.89
CA GLY A 35 -12.38 10.04 -20.61
C GLY A 35 -11.56 10.40 -19.37
N PRO A 36 -11.97 9.90 -18.19
CA PRO A 36 -11.19 10.07 -16.96
C PRO A 36 -9.86 9.30 -17.03
N VAL A 37 -8.90 9.75 -16.24
CA VAL A 37 -7.59 9.09 -16.08
C VAL A 37 -7.78 7.64 -15.64
N ARG A 38 -6.99 6.74 -16.24
CA ARG A 38 -7.02 5.30 -15.96
C ARG A 38 -5.85 4.89 -15.07
N TYR A 39 -6.16 4.09 -14.05
CA TYR A 39 -5.17 3.47 -13.18
C TYR A 39 -4.99 2.01 -13.60
N GLU A 40 -3.76 1.64 -13.94
CA GLU A 40 -3.41 0.30 -14.41
C GLU A 40 -2.39 -0.33 -13.45
N GLY A 41 -2.69 -1.53 -12.96
CA GLY A 41 -1.78 -2.26 -12.07
C GLY A 41 -2.54 -3.36 -11.33
N PRO A 42 -1.83 -4.28 -10.68
CA PRO A 42 -2.47 -5.41 -10.01
C PRO A 42 -3.29 -5.01 -8.78
N LEU A 43 -3.12 -3.77 -8.29
CA LEU A 43 -3.84 -3.20 -7.15
C LEU A 43 -4.68 -1.97 -7.50
N ALA A 44 -4.74 -1.57 -8.77
CA ALA A 44 -5.38 -0.31 -9.15
C ALA A 44 -6.89 -0.29 -8.85
N GLY A 45 -7.54 -1.45 -8.73
CA GLY A 45 -9.01 -1.57 -8.67
C GLY A 45 -9.63 -1.69 -10.08
N PRO A 46 -10.95 -1.56 -10.21
CA PRO A 46 -11.92 -1.24 -9.16
C PRO A 46 -12.19 -2.40 -8.19
N TYR A 47 -12.45 -2.08 -6.93
CA TYR A 47 -12.97 -2.98 -5.90
C TYR A 47 -14.36 -2.53 -5.46
N ASP A 48 -15.20 -3.50 -5.05
CA ASP A 48 -16.58 -3.23 -4.63
C ASP A 48 -16.67 -2.55 -3.26
N ASP A 49 -15.72 -2.84 -2.38
CA ASP A 49 -15.63 -2.32 -1.03
C ASP A 49 -14.16 -2.18 -0.59
N MET A 50 -13.95 -1.47 0.51
CA MET A 50 -12.60 -1.18 1.02
C MET A 50 -11.93 -2.44 1.57
N GLU A 51 -12.71 -3.32 2.16
CA GLU A 51 -12.28 -4.58 2.75
C GLU A 51 -11.61 -5.47 1.71
N THR A 52 -12.27 -5.66 0.56
CA THR A 52 -11.77 -6.43 -0.57
C THR A 52 -10.51 -5.80 -1.17
N LEU A 53 -10.46 -4.46 -1.25
CA LEU A 53 -9.25 -3.73 -1.68
C LEU A 53 -8.08 -4.02 -0.73
N VAL A 54 -8.31 -3.92 0.57
CA VAL A 54 -7.30 -4.13 1.61
C VAL A 54 -6.78 -5.56 1.58
N ASP A 55 -7.67 -6.56 1.50
CA ASP A 55 -7.28 -7.97 1.46
C ASP A 55 -6.41 -8.27 0.23
N ALA A 56 -6.83 -7.78 -0.94
CA ALA A 56 -6.06 -7.92 -2.18
C ALA A 56 -4.70 -7.22 -2.09
N ALA A 57 -4.63 -6.03 -1.50
CA ALA A 57 -3.39 -5.30 -1.28
C ALA A 57 -2.44 -6.07 -0.35
N CYS A 58 -2.95 -6.58 0.77
CA CYS A 58 -2.18 -7.36 1.73
C CYS A 58 -1.58 -8.63 1.10
N GLU A 59 -2.40 -9.41 0.38
CA GLU A 59 -1.92 -10.62 -0.30
C GLU A 59 -0.76 -10.29 -1.25
N ARG A 60 -0.87 -9.21 -2.03
CA ARG A 60 0.16 -8.80 -2.99
C ARG A 60 1.42 -8.28 -2.31
N MET A 61 1.28 -7.52 -1.22
CA MET A 61 2.40 -6.93 -0.49
C MET A 61 3.21 -8.00 0.26
N LEU A 62 2.55 -9.01 0.82
CA LEU A 62 3.22 -10.16 1.47
C LEU A 62 3.98 -11.02 0.47
N ASN A 63 3.46 -11.16 -0.75
CA ASN A 63 4.06 -11.96 -1.82
C ASN A 63 5.09 -11.19 -2.67
N GLN A 64 5.52 -10.00 -2.24
CA GLN A 64 6.58 -9.28 -2.95
C GLN A 64 7.92 -10.02 -2.83
N PRO A 65 8.65 -10.24 -3.93
CA PRO A 65 9.95 -10.86 -3.86
C PRO A 65 10.92 -9.95 -3.11
N VAL A 66 11.70 -10.55 -2.21
CA VAL A 66 12.79 -9.86 -1.51
C VAL A 66 13.82 -9.41 -2.56
N SER A 67 14.04 -8.10 -2.68
CA SER A 67 15.03 -7.59 -3.60
C SER A 67 16.44 -8.01 -3.14
N SER A 68 17.33 -8.33 -4.09
CA SER A 68 18.71 -8.71 -3.78
C SER A 68 19.57 -7.58 -3.22
N ARG A 69 19.06 -6.33 -3.15
CA ARG A 69 19.79 -5.13 -2.73
C ARG A 69 19.20 -4.40 -1.51
N GLY A 70 18.07 -4.87 -1.00
CA GLY A 70 17.39 -4.32 0.15
C GLY A 70 16.35 -5.33 0.59
N GLY A 71 16.40 -5.74 1.86
CA GLY A 71 15.44 -6.70 2.41
C GLY A 71 13.98 -6.28 2.18
N GLN A 72 13.05 -7.15 2.53
CA GLN A 72 11.63 -6.85 2.41
C GLN A 72 11.30 -5.55 3.16
N PRO A 73 10.57 -4.59 2.56
CA PRO A 73 10.09 -3.42 3.27
C PRO A 73 9.33 -3.82 4.53
N LEU A 74 9.44 -3.02 5.59
CA LEU A 74 8.66 -3.23 6.83
C LEU A 74 7.16 -2.99 6.62
N GLY A 75 6.79 -2.45 5.46
CA GLY A 75 5.44 -2.09 5.10
C GLY A 75 5.39 -1.24 3.84
N TYR A 76 4.20 -0.69 3.57
CA TYR A 76 3.92 0.17 2.43
C TYR A 76 2.94 1.27 2.84
N CYS A 77 2.99 2.42 2.17
CA CYS A 77 1.89 3.37 2.15
C CYS A 77 1.15 3.25 0.83
N ALA A 78 -0.17 3.38 0.86
CA ALA A 78 -0.98 3.45 -0.35
C ALA A 78 -1.92 4.65 -0.30
N VAL A 79 -1.95 5.43 -1.37
CA VAL A 79 -2.98 6.45 -1.57
C VAL A 79 -4.17 5.77 -2.25
N PHE A 80 -5.35 5.93 -1.66
CA PHE A 80 -6.58 5.33 -2.15
C PHE A 80 -7.65 6.40 -2.35
N PHE A 81 -8.68 6.06 -3.13
CA PHE A 81 -9.85 6.91 -3.34
C PHE A 81 -11.04 6.06 -3.78
N SER A 82 -12.24 6.62 -3.68
CA SER A 82 -13.43 6.08 -4.32
C SER A 82 -13.83 6.90 -5.56
N ALA A 83 -14.40 6.24 -6.55
CA ALA A 83 -15.03 6.89 -7.70
C ALA A 83 -16.26 6.09 -8.15
N PRO A 84 -17.34 6.75 -8.61
CA PRO A 84 -18.53 6.07 -9.09
C PRO A 84 -18.25 5.32 -10.40
N ASN A 85 -18.84 4.14 -10.57
CA ASN A 85 -18.88 3.45 -11.86
C ASN A 85 -20.03 3.98 -12.74
N ASP A 86 -20.20 3.40 -13.93
CA ASP A 86 -21.27 3.77 -14.89
C ASP A 86 -22.70 3.63 -14.32
N GLU A 87 -22.86 2.86 -13.23
CA GLU A 87 -24.13 2.66 -12.53
C GLU A 87 -24.30 3.61 -11.33
N GLY A 88 -23.36 4.53 -11.10
CA GLY A 88 -23.36 5.47 -9.98
C GLY A 88 -22.99 4.84 -8.63
N ARG A 89 -22.46 3.60 -8.61
CA ARG A 89 -22.00 2.92 -7.40
C ARG A 89 -20.52 3.22 -7.18
N ASP A 90 -20.17 3.64 -5.98
CA ASP A 90 -18.78 3.86 -5.61
C ASP A 90 -17.96 2.56 -5.75
N LYS A 91 -16.77 2.71 -6.33
CA LYS A 91 -15.73 1.69 -6.41
C LYS A 91 -14.46 2.23 -5.78
N TRP A 92 -13.67 1.33 -5.21
CA TRP A 92 -12.43 1.68 -4.53
C TRP A 92 -11.21 1.38 -5.38
N PHE A 93 -10.22 2.26 -5.31
CA PHE A 93 -9.01 2.21 -6.13
C PHE A 93 -7.79 2.53 -5.28
N ILE A 94 -6.66 1.91 -5.62
CA ILE A 94 -5.34 2.37 -5.16
C ILE A 94 -4.71 3.16 -6.31
N GLY A 95 -4.35 4.41 -6.05
CA GLY A 95 -3.71 5.27 -7.04
C GLY A 95 -2.18 5.20 -7.00
N HIS A 96 -1.60 4.88 -5.84
CA HIS A 96 -0.16 4.77 -5.68
C HIS A 96 0.21 3.88 -4.50
N VAL A 97 1.32 3.16 -4.60
CA VAL A 97 1.94 2.39 -3.51
C VAL A 97 3.41 2.75 -3.41
N ALA A 98 3.87 3.02 -2.20
CA ALA A 98 5.27 3.30 -1.92
C ALA A 98 5.77 2.46 -0.73
N PRO A 99 7.00 1.93 -0.77
CA PRO A 99 7.57 1.21 0.36
C PRO A 99 7.72 2.13 1.58
N LEU A 100 7.47 1.57 2.75
CA LEU A 100 7.68 2.25 4.03
C LEU A 100 9.17 2.31 4.33
N GLY A 101 9.73 3.51 4.22
CA GLY A 101 11.08 3.83 4.64
C GLY A 101 11.18 4.03 6.14
N VAL A 102 12.39 3.84 6.66
CA VAL A 102 12.77 4.26 8.01
C VAL A 102 13.50 5.59 7.87
N GLY A 103 12.91 6.66 8.39
CA GLY A 103 13.51 8.00 8.37
C GLY A 103 14.58 8.12 9.46
N GLY A 104 15.57 8.98 9.24
CA GLY A 104 16.44 9.46 10.32
C GLY A 104 15.82 10.69 10.99
N GLY A 105 15.65 10.68 12.32
CA GLY A 105 15.07 11.78 13.10
C GLY A 105 13.86 11.37 13.97
N ASP A 106 13.11 12.34 14.50
CA ASP A 106 11.94 12.12 15.38
C ASP A 106 10.73 11.51 14.64
N ALA A 107 10.67 11.62 13.31
CA ALA A 107 9.71 10.90 12.46
C ALA A 107 10.30 9.54 12.06
N GLY A 108 9.89 8.49 12.76
CA GLY A 108 10.51 7.16 12.63
C GLY A 108 10.25 6.45 11.30
N ARG A 109 9.20 6.82 10.55
CA ARG A 109 8.85 6.18 9.27
C ARG A 109 8.43 7.20 8.22
N SER A 110 8.55 6.86 6.94
CA SER A 110 8.17 7.75 5.85
C SER A 110 7.83 7.01 4.56
N CYS A 111 7.06 7.65 3.68
CA CYS A 111 6.79 7.17 2.32
C CYS A 111 6.95 8.32 1.33
N VAL A 112 7.31 8.04 0.08
CA VAL A 112 7.32 9.04 -0.99
C VAL A 112 6.06 8.86 -1.80
N LEU A 113 5.14 9.81 -1.73
CA LEU A 113 3.80 9.72 -2.34
C LEU A 113 3.56 10.88 -3.31
N PRO A 114 2.73 10.71 -4.34
CA PRO A 114 2.37 11.80 -5.23
C PRO A 114 1.48 12.82 -4.50
N ILE A 115 1.69 14.11 -4.78
CA ILE A 115 0.78 15.19 -4.36
C ILE A 115 -0.52 15.13 -5.18
N ASP A 116 -0.37 14.77 -6.45
CA ASP A 116 -1.43 14.67 -7.43
C ASP A 116 -1.50 13.25 -8.02
N LEU A 117 -2.63 12.58 -7.83
CA LEU A 117 -2.86 11.22 -8.32
C LEU A 117 -3.05 11.17 -9.83
N VAL A 118 -3.49 12.27 -10.46
CA VAL A 118 -3.60 12.34 -11.92
C VAL A 118 -2.27 12.74 -12.57
N ALA A 119 -1.38 13.41 -11.83
CA ALA A 119 -0.05 13.79 -12.27
C ALA A 119 1.04 13.28 -11.30
N PRO A 120 1.26 11.95 -11.19
CA PRO A 120 2.06 11.34 -10.13
C PRO A 120 3.58 11.60 -10.21
N ARG A 121 4.01 12.51 -11.11
CA ARG A 121 5.42 12.90 -11.25
C ARG A 121 5.89 13.81 -10.12
N SER A 122 4.97 14.58 -9.53
CA SER A 122 5.28 15.44 -8.39
C SER A 122 5.06 14.67 -7.11
N THR A 123 6.14 14.28 -6.44
CA THR A 123 6.10 13.52 -5.19
C THR A 123 6.59 14.35 -4.00
N GLU A 124 6.10 14.00 -2.82
CA GLU A 124 6.53 14.54 -1.54
C GLU A 124 6.78 13.40 -0.56
N VAL A 125 7.59 13.70 0.45
CA VAL A 125 7.76 12.77 1.58
C VAL A 125 6.55 12.92 2.49
N LEU A 126 5.79 11.85 2.67
CA LEU A 126 4.89 11.69 3.80
C LEU A 126 5.74 11.25 5.00
N ALA A 127 5.90 12.14 5.97
CA ALA A 127 6.51 11.83 7.26
C ALA A 127 5.45 11.23 8.19
N LEU A 128 5.77 10.06 8.76
CA LEU A 128 4.90 9.33 9.66
C LEU A 128 5.47 9.36 11.07
N GLY A 129 4.70 9.95 11.99
CA GLY A 129 4.87 9.69 13.41
C GLY A 129 4.23 8.36 13.77
N GLY A 130 4.59 7.80 14.92
CA GLY A 130 3.87 6.65 15.42
C GLY A 130 4.18 6.30 16.85
N GLY A 131 3.19 5.69 17.48
CA GLY A 131 3.27 5.18 18.84
C GLY A 131 3.34 3.66 18.84
N TYR A 132 3.97 3.10 19.86
CA TYR A 132 3.86 1.68 20.15
C TYR A 132 2.74 1.48 21.16
N ASP A 133 1.88 0.48 20.92
CA ASP A 133 0.96 0.02 21.95
C ASP A 133 1.76 -0.63 23.09
N THR A 134 1.88 0.04 24.23
CA THR A 134 2.63 -0.46 25.39
C THR A 134 1.98 -1.70 26.01
N SER A 135 0.67 -1.92 25.81
CA SER A 135 -0.05 -3.08 26.33
C SER A 135 0.26 -4.36 25.54
N ARG A 136 0.58 -4.22 24.25
CA ARG A 136 0.94 -5.32 23.34
C ARG A 136 2.44 -5.37 23.02
N GLY A 137 3.23 -4.50 23.65
CA GLY A 137 4.68 -4.42 23.52
C GLY A 137 5.16 -3.66 22.28
N ARG A 138 6.49 -3.45 22.17
CA ARG A 138 7.16 -2.64 21.14
C ARG A 138 7.04 -3.14 19.69
N ARG A 139 6.22 -4.14 19.39
CA ARG A 139 6.09 -4.70 18.03
C ARG A 139 4.95 -4.09 17.22
N ASN A 140 3.95 -3.50 17.89
CA ASN A 140 2.77 -2.95 17.24
C ASN A 140 2.90 -1.43 17.13
N TRP A 141 3.67 -1.00 16.14
CA TRP A 141 3.76 0.41 15.78
C TRP A 141 2.50 0.80 15.01
N HIS A 142 1.87 1.89 15.43
CA HIS A 142 0.71 2.47 14.77
C HIS A 142 1.05 3.87 14.26
N PRO A 143 0.61 4.25 13.05
CA PRO A 143 0.85 5.58 12.54
C PRO A 143 -0.07 6.58 13.28
N THR A 144 0.48 7.68 13.78
CA THR A 144 -0.24 8.65 14.64
C THR A 144 -0.16 10.08 14.16
N LEU A 145 0.54 10.30 13.05
CA LEU A 145 0.78 11.61 12.49
C LEU A 145 1.16 11.48 11.01
N PHE A 146 0.54 12.30 10.17
CA PHE A 146 0.75 12.31 8.72
C PHE A 146 1.07 13.74 8.31
N LEU A 147 2.35 14.02 8.07
CA LEU A 147 2.81 15.35 7.68
C LEU A 147 3.47 15.33 6.31
N ASN A 148 3.33 16.42 5.58
CA ASN A 148 4.22 16.73 4.49
C ASN A 148 5.62 16.97 5.05
N GLY A 149 6.60 16.16 4.66
CA GLY A 149 7.97 16.20 5.17
C GLY A 149 8.74 17.45 4.76
N ARG A 150 8.28 18.18 3.74
CA ARG A 150 8.87 19.45 3.31
C ARG A 150 8.27 20.65 4.04
N THR A 151 6.94 20.72 4.16
CA THR A 151 6.26 21.89 4.75
C THR A 151 5.96 21.74 6.24
N GLY A 152 5.93 20.51 6.76
CA GLY A 152 5.50 20.21 8.12
C GLY A 152 3.98 20.32 8.33
N GLU A 153 3.22 20.60 7.26
CA GLU A 153 1.77 20.69 7.31
C GLU A 153 1.11 19.31 7.31
N THR A 154 -0.15 19.23 7.74
CA THR A 154 -0.92 17.99 7.70
C THR A 154 -1.06 17.50 6.27
N TRP A 155 -0.84 16.20 6.08
CA TRP A 155 -1.05 15.55 4.79
C TRP A 155 -2.55 15.52 4.43
N GLU A 156 -2.90 15.99 3.24
CA GLU A 156 -4.29 16.22 2.85
C GLU A 156 -4.99 15.01 2.21
N ARG A 157 -4.27 13.93 1.93
CA ARG A 157 -4.82 12.75 1.24
C ARG A 157 -5.03 11.59 2.20
N ASP A 158 -6.07 10.82 1.93
CA ASP A 158 -6.28 9.56 2.63
C ASP A 158 -5.20 8.54 2.23
N VAL A 159 -4.58 7.95 3.24
CA VAL A 159 -3.48 7.01 3.09
C VAL A 159 -3.70 5.82 3.99
N LEU A 160 -3.57 4.62 3.42
CA LEU A 160 -3.46 3.37 4.16
C LEU A 160 -1.99 3.07 4.42
N VAL A 161 -1.68 2.62 5.63
CA VAL A 161 -0.36 2.13 6.02
C VAL A 161 -0.46 0.64 6.26
N PHE A 162 0.22 -0.12 5.42
CA PHE A 162 0.34 -1.57 5.49
C PHE A 162 1.63 -1.91 6.24
N SER A 163 1.56 -2.74 7.26
CA SER A 163 2.69 -3.32 7.98
C SER A 163 2.86 -4.76 7.57
N THR A 164 4.02 -5.08 7.01
CA THR A 164 4.44 -6.45 6.63
C THR A 164 5.63 -6.88 7.48
N SER A 165 5.62 -6.47 8.75
CA SER A 165 6.74 -6.70 9.69
C SER A 165 6.96 -8.19 10.00
N THR A 166 5.97 -9.04 9.73
CA THR A 166 6.13 -10.49 9.71
C THR A 166 5.81 -11.02 8.30
N PRO A 167 6.42 -12.15 7.86
CA PRO A 167 6.19 -12.67 6.52
C PRO A 167 4.76 -13.18 6.26
N THR A 168 3.97 -13.39 7.31
CA THR A 168 2.66 -14.05 7.24
C THR A 168 1.50 -13.13 7.64
N GLU A 169 1.78 -11.95 8.16
CA GLU A 169 0.74 -11.04 8.65
C GLU A 169 0.86 -9.67 7.99
N CYS A 170 -0.29 -9.15 7.59
CA CYS A 170 -0.43 -7.81 7.06
C CYS A 170 -1.35 -7.01 8.00
N GLY A 171 -0.77 -6.08 8.75
CA GLY A 171 -1.53 -5.12 9.54
C GLY A 171 -1.88 -3.90 8.69
N VAL A 172 -3.11 -3.43 8.72
CA VAL A 172 -3.52 -2.26 7.94
C VAL A 172 -4.07 -1.19 8.85
N TYR A 173 -3.52 0.00 8.71
CA TYR A 173 -3.83 1.14 9.55
C TYR A 173 -4.25 2.32 8.69
N SER A 174 -5.17 3.12 9.21
CA SER A 174 -5.43 4.46 8.71
C SER A 174 -5.45 5.45 9.87
N PHE A 175 -5.18 6.70 9.55
CA PHE A 175 -5.24 7.79 10.52
C PHE A 175 -5.82 9.01 9.83
N THR A 176 -6.78 9.64 10.50
CA THR A 176 -7.36 10.89 10.04
C THR A 176 -6.87 12.01 10.95
N GLY A 177 -6.05 12.92 10.42
CA GLY A 177 -5.46 14.02 11.19
C GLY A 177 -6.48 14.91 11.90
N PHE A 178 -7.67 15.07 11.32
CA PHE A 178 -8.77 15.83 11.91
C PHE A 178 -9.37 15.16 13.16
N SER A 179 -9.69 13.86 13.08
CA SER A 179 -10.30 13.14 14.22
C SER A 179 -9.27 12.62 15.21
N ARG A 180 -7.99 12.56 14.81
CA ARG A 180 -6.88 11.97 15.57
C ARG A 180 -7.11 10.50 15.94
N VAL A 181 -8.02 9.83 15.24
CA VAL A 181 -8.35 8.43 15.46
C VAL A 181 -7.42 7.56 14.61
N VAL A 182 -6.82 6.58 15.26
CA VAL A 182 -6.12 5.47 14.60
C VAL A 182 -7.13 4.35 14.41
N THR A 183 -7.26 3.87 13.18
CA THR A 183 -8.03 2.67 12.88
C THR A 183 -7.12 1.55 12.43
N GLU A 184 -7.53 0.31 12.73
CA GLU A 184 -6.87 -0.91 12.31
C GLU A 184 -7.90 -1.81 11.64
N VAL A 185 -7.51 -2.53 10.60
CA VAL A 185 -8.36 -3.58 10.04
C VAL A 185 -8.31 -4.82 10.94
N ARG A 186 -9.46 -5.16 11.53
CA ARG A 186 -9.66 -6.37 12.35
C ARG A 186 -10.85 -7.15 11.81
N ASN A 187 -10.67 -8.44 11.55
CA ASN A 187 -11.72 -9.31 10.99
C ASN A 187 -12.38 -8.70 9.74
N GLY A 188 -11.56 -8.12 8.86
CA GLY A 188 -12.03 -7.46 7.64
C GLY A 188 -12.87 -6.21 7.88
N LYS A 189 -12.67 -5.48 8.99
CA LYS A 189 -13.37 -4.20 9.24
C LYS A 189 -12.42 -3.18 9.85
N PHE A 190 -12.57 -1.91 9.47
CA PHE A 190 -11.88 -0.82 10.14
C PHE A 190 -12.47 -0.61 11.53
N VAL A 191 -11.66 -0.87 12.55
CA VAL A 191 -12.02 -0.68 13.96
C VAL A 191 -11.16 0.44 14.54
N PRO A 192 -11.76 1.46 15.18
CA PRO A 192 -11.01 2.43 15.96
C PRO A 192 -10.24 1.71 17.08
N VAL A 193 -8.92 1.86 17.11
CA VAL A 193 -8.07 1.22 18.14
C VAL A 193 -7.54 2.21 19.16
N GLY A 194 -7.60 3.50 18.86
CA GLY A 194 -7.20 4.52 19.80
C GLY A 194 -7.29 5.93 19.24
N THR A 195 -7.12 6.89 20.14
CA THR A 195 -7.06 8.31 19.80
C THR A 195 -5.70 8.86 20.19
N VAL A 196 -5.11 9.67 19.32
CA VAL A 196 -3.84 10.33 19.58
C VAL A 196 -4.07 11.54 20.48
N TYR A 197 -3.62 11.51 21.73
CA TYR A 197 -3.97 12.54 22.73
C TYR A 197 -2.89 13.61 22.95
N ASN A 198 -1.69 13.45 22.39
CA ASN A 198 -0.61 14.44 22.53
C ASN A 198 0.16 14.67 21.22
N SER A 199 1.06 15.65 21.19
CA SER A 199 1.87 15.99 20.02
C SER A 199 2.99 14.98 19.74
N GLN A 200 3.32 14.13 20.70
CA GLN A 200 4.29 13.04 20.56
C GLN A 200 3.70 11.79 19.88
N GLY A 201 2.40 11.81 19.55
CA GLY A 201 1.76 10.67 18.89
C GLY A 201 1.43 9.53 19.85
N SER A 202 1.28 9.78 21.16
CA SER A 202 0.82 8.76 22.10
C SER A 202 -0.66 8.47 21.91
N ILE A 203 -1.00 7.18 21.98
CA ILE A 203 -2.35 6.67 21.75
C ILE A 203 -2.99 6.32 23.09
N GLU A 204 -4.22 6.78 23.30
CA GLU A 204 -5.11 6.27 24.33
C GLU A 204 -6.00 5.20 23.68
N ALA A 205 -5.91 3.97 24.19
CA ALA A 205 -6.70 2.86 23.66
C ALA A 205 -8.19 3.12 23.89
N LEU A 206 -8.99 2.94 22.85
CA LEU A 206 -10.44 2.88 23.02
C LEU A 206 -10.73 1.51 23.63
N GLY A 207 -11.18 1.48 24.89
CA GLY A 207 -11.52 0.23 25.57
C GLY A 207 -12.41 -0.63 24.68
N GLU A 208 -12.07 -1.92 24.53
CA GLU A 208 -12.87 -2.85 23.72
C GLU A 208 -14.27 -2.89 24.33
N ALA A 209 -15.25 -2.29 23.65
CA ALA A 209 -16.65 -2.52 23.97
C ALA A 209 -16.93 -3.99 23.65
N MET A 210 -16.93 -4.81 24.71
CA MET A 210 -17.33 -6.22 24.71
C MET A 210 -18.79 -6.38 24.28
#